data_AF-A0A370LRH7-F1
#
_entry.id   AF-A0A370LRH7-F1
#
_cell.length_a   1.000
_cell.length_b   1.000
_cell.length_c   1.000
_cell.angle_alpha   90.00
_cell.angle_beta   90.00
_cell.angle_gamma   90.00
#
_symmetry.space_group_name_H-M   'P 1'
#
loop_
_entity.id
_entity.type
_entity.pdbx_description
1 polymer ?
#
loop_
_entity_poly.entity_id
_entity_poly.type
_entity_poly.pdbx_seq_one_letter_code
_entity_poly.pdbx_strand_id
1 'polypeptide(L)'
;MISEGKDIFGFERHRQEEEIDRQKRLSSLKQLNSELLIKELWRPVGLKRPSSNFSDEITWGQVNLGEAIRLDISPFGSLKIITRRIVNDLEGNKTWICKDAIPLPDGHYDGEETVLAMEVFDKVNEINKSPIDSPKKDYNLEHLALKLAGKIKVERPVKIMIFDRIKKLNENHYIVAMNFSGHGLEAPTQRRMEQFHIHLFFDPSRGLVRSYGTGIESPTKVHKWEAQVSEFDEHFAPTQSTEEIITNLLNILRTY
;
A
#
# COMPACT_ATOMS: atom_id res chain seq x y z
N MET A 1 2.78 3.20 64.69
CA MET A 1 2.39 2.31 63.58
C MET A 1 1.55 3.11 62.62
N ILE A 2 2.15 3.58 61.52
CA ILE A 2 1.43 4.19 60.41
C ILE A 2 1.32 3.07 59.38
N SER A 3 0.09 2.72 59.01
CA SER A 3 -0.20 1.72 57.98
C SER A 3 0.38 2.19 56.64
N GLU A 4 1.41 1.51 56.14
CA GLU A 4 1.87 1.66 54.76
C GLU A 4 0.72 1.27 53.82
N GLY A 5 0.47 2.12 52.81
CA GLY A 5 -0.43 1.78 51.71
C GLY A 5 -1.77 2.53 51.63
N LYS A 6 -1.95 3.69 52.29
CA LYS A 6 -3.03 4.60 51.91
C LYS A 6 -2.47 5.70 51.01
N ASP A 7 -2.86 5.66 49.74
CA ASP A 7 -2.60 6.69 48.74
C ASP A 7 -3.09 8.05 49.27
N ILE A 8 -2.13 8.88 49.64
CA ILE A 8 -2.32 10.17 50.32
C ILE A 8 -2.62 11.29 49.31
N PHE A 9 -2.40 11.04 48.01
CA PHE A 9 -2.40 12.05 46.96
C PHE A 9 -3.33 11.72 45.78
N GLY A 10 -4.02 10.58 45.79
CA GLY A 10 -5.03 10.21 44.79
C GLY A 10 -4.44 9.72 43.45
N PHE A 11 -3.15 9.39 43.40
CA PHE A 11 -2.48 8.93 42.18
C PHE A 11 -2.93 7.52 41.75
N GLU A 12 -3.32 6.65 42.68
CA GLU A 12 -3.81 5.30 42.36
C GLU A 12 -5.22 5.35 41.76
N ARG A 13 -6.08 6.28 42.22
CA ARG A 13 -7.41 6.49 41.62
C ARG A 13 -7.32 7.06 40.21
N HIS A 14 -6.47 8.06 40.00
CA HIS A 14 -6.27 8.64 38.65
C HIS A 14 -5.74 7.60 37.66
N ARG A 15 -4.82 6.74 38.07
CA ARG A 15 -4.25 5.69 37.22
C ARG A 15 -5.26 4.61 36.86
N GLN A 16 -6.10 4.19 37.82
CA GLN A 16 -7.19 3.24 37.56
C GLN A 16 -8.28 3.84 36.67
N GLU A 17 -8.64 5.11 36.86
CA GLU A 17 -9.62 5.80 36.01
C GLU A 17 -9.11 5.98 34.58
N GLU A 18 -7.83 6.35 34.40
CA GLU A 18 -7.19 6.42 33.07
C GLU A 18 -7.11 5.04 32.39
N GLU A 19 -6.85 3.97 33.15
CA GLU A 19 -6.77 2.61 32.61
C GLU A 19 -8.15 2.05 32.25
N ILE A 20 -9.18 2.36 33.04
CA ILE A 20 -10.60 2.05 32.74
C ILE A 20 -11.09 2.87 31.54
N ASP A 21 -10.73 4.16 31.43
CA ASP A 21 -11.11 5.00 30.29
C ASP A 21 -10.37 4.54 29.02
N ARG A 22 -9.10 4.13 29.14
CA ARG A 22 -8.35 3.50 28.04
C ARG A 22 -8.94 2.16 27.64
N GLN A 23 -9.33 1.30 28.59
CA GLN A 23 -10.01 0.03 28.30
C GLN A 23 -11.40 0.25 27.67
N LYS A 24 -12.16 1.24 28.13
CA LYS A 24 -13.42 1.64 27.49
C LYS A 24 -13.19 2.12 26.06
N ARG A 25 -12.21 3.00 25.83
CA ARG A 25 -11.83 3.45 24.48
C ARG A 25 -11.39 2.30 23.58
N LEU A 26 -10.59 1.36 24.11
CA LEU A 26 -10.15 0.15 23.41
C LEU A 26 -11.33 -0.80 23.10
N SER A 27 -12.33 -0.88 23.98
CA SER A 27 -13.54 -1.71 23.79
C SER A 27 -14.55 -1.12 22.82
N SER A 28 -14.47 0.18 22.53
CA SER A 28 -15.30 0.88 21.54
C SER A 28 -14.65 0.97 20.14
N LEU A 29 -13.50 0.32 19.94
CA LEU A 29 -12.80 0.38 18.66
C LEU A 29 -13.47 -0.52 17.64
N LYS A 30 -14.09 0.11 16.65
CA LYS A 30 -14.65 -0.58 15.50
C LYS A 30 -13.52 -0.87 14.52
N GLN A 31 -13.25 -2.16 14.31
CA GLN A 31 -12.39 -2.61 13.22
C GLN A 31 -13.15 -2.49 11.90
N LEU A 32 -12.43 -2.22 10.81
CA LEU A 32 -13.01 -2.16 9.47
C LEU A 32 -13.70 -3.49 9.12
N ASN A 33 -15.01 -3.46 8.89
CA ASN A 33 -15.74 -4.65 8.45
C ASN A 33 -15.60 -4.86 6.92
N SER A 34 -14.67 -5.72 6.54
CA SER A 34 -14.40 -6.05 5.14
C SER A 34 -15.55 -6.77 4.43
N GLU A 35 -16.30 -7.62 5.13
CA GLU A 35 -17.47 -8.30 4.56
C GLU A 35 -18.57 -7.29 4.19
N LEU A 36 -18.80 -6.29 5.04
CA LEU A 36 -19.73 -5.21 4.76
C LEU A 36 -19.26 -4.37 3.56
N LEU A 37 -17.97 -4.02 3.53
CA LEU A 37 -17.37 -3.31 2.41
C LEU A 37 -17.55 -4.06 1.08
N ILE A 38 -17.25 -5.36 1.06
CA ILE A 38 -17.43 -6.22 -0.13
C ILE A 38 -18.90 -6.29 -0.53
N LYS A 39 -19.80 -6.45 0.44
CA LYS A 39 -21.25 -6.50 0.20
C LYS A 39 -21.76 -5.21 -0.46
N GLU A 40 -21.33 -4.05 0.02
CA GLU A 40 -21.70 -2.75 -0.56
C GLU A 40 -21.08 -2.52 -1.94
N LEU A 41 -19.89 -3.08 -2.17
CA LEU A 41 -19.20 -3.05 -3.47
C LEU A 41 -19.75 -4.08 -4.47
N TRP A 42 -20.55 -5.06 -4.03
CA TRP A 42 -21.12 -6.12 -4.87
C TRP A 42 -22.26 -5.63 -5.76
N ARG A 43 -21.96 -4.68 -6.63
CA ARG A 43 -22.88 -4.04 -7.58
C ARG A 43 -22.23 -3.88 -8.96
N PRO A 44 -23.01 -3.80 -10.05
CA PRO A 44 -22.47 -3.69 -11.40
C PRO A 44 -21.77 -2.35 -11.67
N VAL A 45 -20.72 -2.39 -12.50
CA VAL A 45 -20.00 -1.21 -13.00
C VAL A 45 -20.27 -1.09 -14.50
N GLY A 46 -21.12 -0.13 -14.89
CA GLY A 46 -21.65 -0.08 -16.26
C GLY A 46 -22.37 -1.38 -16.63
N LEU A 47 -21.92 -2.06 -17.67
CA LEU A 47 -22.46 -3.37 -18.10
C LEU A 47 -21.77 -4.58 -17.45
N LYS A 48 -20.76 -4.34 -16.61
CA LYS A 48 -19.93 -5.40 -16.01
C LYS A 48 -20.51 -5.82 -14.66
N ARG A 49 -20.89 -7.09 -14.53
CA ARG A 49 -21.32 -7.66 -13.25
C ARG A 49 -20.09 -8.01 -12.38
N PRO A 50 -20.20 -7.87 -11.06
CA PRO A 50 -19.15 -8.31 -10.15
C PRO A 50 -19.05 -9.84 -10.19
N SER A 51 -17.83 -10.32 -10.04
CA SER A 51 -17.45 -11.72 -9.87
C SER A 51 -16.29 -11.77 -8.89
N SER A 52 -16.04 -12.93 -8.30
CA SER A 52 -14.94 -13.08 -7.35
C SER A 52 -14.36 -14.48 -7.46
N ASN A 53 -13.03 -14.55 -7.41
CA ASN A 53 -12.30 -15.80 -7.29
C ASN A 53 -11.86 -16.06 -5.84
N PHE A 54 -11.80 -15.00 -5.01
CA PHE A 54 -11.28 -15.02 -3.64
C PHE A 54 -12.11 -14.10 -2.75
N SER A 55 -12.21 -14.42 -1.46
CA SER A 55 -13.05 -13.69 -0.50
C SER A 55 -12.70 -12.20 -0.37
N ASP A 56 -11.48 -11.80 -0.72
CA ASP A 56 -10.92 -10.46 -0.62
C ASP A 56 -10.77 -9.75 -1.98
N GLU A 57 -11.29 -10.35 -3.05
CA GLU A 57 -11.20 -9.84 -4.42
C GLU A 57 -12.60 -9.62 -5.03
N ILE A 58 -12.77 -8.49 -5.73
CA ILE A 58 -13.90 -8.27 -6.63
C ILE A 58 -13.38 -7.92 -8.03
N THR A 59 -13.84 -8.67 -9.03
CA THR A 59 -13.52 -8.46 -10.45
C THR A 59 -14.79 -8.12 -11.24
N TRP A 60 -14.77 -7.01 -11.98
CA TRP A 60 -15.80 -6.61 -12.93
C TRP A 60 -15.31 -6.78 -14.36
N GLY A 61 -16.05 -7.52 -15.18
CA GLY A 61 -15.79 -7.68 -16.61
C GLY A 61 -15.10 -8.99 -16.96
N GLN A 62 -14.54 -9.07 -18.17
CA GLN A 62 -13.97 -10.31 -18.69
C GLN A 62 -12.46 -10.18 -18.90
N VAL A 63 -11.70 -10.90 -18.09
CA VAL A 63 -10.22 -10.94 -18.11
C VAL A 63 -9.71 -11.36 -19.49
N ASN A 64 -10.31 -12.40 -20.09
CA ASN A 64 -9.89 -12.91 -21.40
C ASN A 64 -10.05 -11.88 -22.53
N LEU A 65 -11.06 -11.00 -22.45
CA LEU A 65 -11.27 -9.94 -23.43
C LEU A 65 -10.36 -8.72 -23.19
N GLY A 66 -9.66 -8.65 -22.06
CA GLY A 66 -8.89 -7.45 -21.69
C GLY A 66 -9.76 -6.30 -21.20
N GLU A 67 -10.99 -6.59 -20.74
CA GLU A 67 -11.97 -5.59 -20.32
C GLU A 67 -12.38 -5.77 -18.85
N ALA A 68 -11.39 -6.04 -17.99
CA ALA A 68 -11.62 -6.28 -16.57
C ALA A 68 -11.00 -5.20 -15.67
N ILE A 69 -11.68 -4.94 -14.56
CA ILE A 69 -11.18 -4.16 -13.42
C ILE A 69 -11.25 -5.08 -12.21
N ARG A 70 -10.18 -5.12 -11.42
CA ARG A 70 -10.09 -5.90 -10.20
C ARG A 70 -9.84 -4.98 -9.02
N LEU A 71 -10.47 -5.29 -7.91
CA LEU A 71 -10.26 -4.67 -6.61
C LEU A 71 -9.77 -5.75 -5.65
N ASP A 72 -8.65 -5.49 -4.99
CA ASP A 72 -8.07 -6.34 -3.97
C ASP A 72 -8.12 -5.59 -2.64
N ILE A 73 -8.73 -6.18 -1.62
CA ILE A 73 -8.99 -5.56 -0.31
C ILE A 73 -8.20 -6.31 0.75
N SER A 74 -7.16 -5.69 1.31
CA SER A 74 -6.31 -6.30 2.33
C SER A 74 -6.43 -5.55 3.66
N PRO A 75 -7.45 -5.81 4.49
CA PRO A 75 -7.78 -5.02 5.68
C PRO A 75 -7.00 -5.45 6.94
N PHE A 76 -6.37 -6.62 6.95
CA PHE A 76 -5.62 -7.15 8.11
C PHE A 76 -4.15 -7.49 7.79
N GLY A 77 -3.79 -7.57 6.50
CA GLY A 77 -2.41 -7.73 6.04
C GLY A 77 -1.80 -6.37 5.76
N SER A 78 -1.74 -6.01 4.48
CA SER A 78 -1.12 -4.75 4.06
C SER A 78 -1.95 -3.48 4.21
N LEU A 79 -3.09 -3.52 4.92
CA LEU A 79 -3.95 -2.37 5.21
C LEU A 79 -4.20 -1.47 3.99
N LYS A 80 -4.61 -2.03 2.85
CA LYS A 80 -4.86 -1.25 1.62
C LYS A 80 -5.94 -1.86 0.74
N ILE A 81 -6.52 -1.01 -0.08
CA ILE A 81 -7.36 -1.39 -1.22
C ILE A 81 -6.60 -1.02 -2.48
N ILE A 82 -6.43 -1.97 -3.41
CA ILE A 82 -5.81 -1.70 -4.72
C ILE A 82 -6.83 -1.95 -5.82
N THR A 83 -7.03 -0.95 -6.68
CA THR A 83 -7.79 -1.10 -7.91
C THR A 83 -6.83 -1.27 -9.09
N ARG A 84 -7.02 -2.34 -9.85
CA ARG A 84 -6.23 -2.68 -11.03
C ARG A 84 -7.10 -2.79 -12.27
N ARG A 85 -6.55 -2.43 -13.43
CA ARG A 85 -7.20 -2.63 -14.73
C ARG A 85 -6.33 -3.55 -15.58
N ILE A 86 -6.96 -4.46 -16.31
CA ILE A 86 -6.21 -5.33 -17.22
C ILE A 86 -5.85 -4.58 -18.51
N VAL A 87 -4.64 -4.81 -19.00
CA VAL A 87 -4.13 -4.31 -20.28
C VAL A 87 -3.41 -5.42 -21.03
N ASN A 88 -3.19 -5.22 -22.33
CA ASN A 88 -2.28 -6.06 -23.10
C ASN A 88 -0.90 -5.41 -23.06
N ASP A 89 0.13 -6.18 -22.75
CA ASP A 89 1.51 -5.75 -22.95
C ASP A 89 1.89 -5.80 -24.45
N LEU A 90 3.09 -5.33 -24.81
CA LEU A 90 3.54 -5.31 -26.20
C LEU A 90 3.72 -6.71 -26.82
N GLU A 91 3.82 -7.75 -25.99
CA GLU A 91 3.88 -9.15 -26.42
C GLU A 91 2.48 -9.77 -26.56
N GLY A 92 1.43 -9.03 -26.17
CA GLY A 92 0.04 -9.47 -26.23
C GLY A 92 -0.45 -10.18 -24.97
N ASN A 93 0.38 -10.30 -23.93
CA ASN A 93 -0.01 -10.94 -22.68
C ASN A 93 -0.89 -10.00 -21.84
N LYS A 94 -1.86 -10.59 -21.14
CA LYS A 94 -2.74 -9.86 -20.22
C LYS A 94 -2.00 -9.54 -18.92
N THR A 95 -1.91 -8.26 -18.56
CA THR A 95 -1.25 -7.80 -17.33
C THR A 95 -2.15 -6.84 -16.57
N TRP A 96 -2.21 -6.97 -15.24
CA TRP A 96 -2.90 -6.02 -14.38
C TRP A 96 -2.01 -4.81 -14.09
N ILE A 97 -2.48 -3.61 -14.40
CA ILE A 97 -1.82 -2.36 -14.01
C ILE A 97 -2.57 -1.70 -12.85
N CYS A 98 -1.83 -1.13 -11.90
CA CYS A 98 -2.37 -0.42 -10.77
C CYS A 98 -2.92 0.95 -11.21
N LYS A 99 -4.18 1.22 -10.88
CA LYS A 99 -4.90 2.45 -11.22
C LYS A 99 -5.20 3.30 -10.00
N ASP A 100 -5.43 2.67 -8.86
CA ASP A 100 -5.66 3.38 -7.60
C ASP A 100 -5.19 2.53 -6.42
N ALA A 101 -4.68 3.20 -5.39
CA ALA A 101 -4.32 2.58 -4.13
C ALA A 101 -4.81 3.46 -2.98
N ILE A 102 -5.61 2.87 -2.09
CA ILE A 102 -6.18 3.55 -0.92
C ILE A 102 -5.59 2.89 0.33
N PRO A 103 -4.79 3.62 1.12
CA PRO A 103 -4.32 3.10 2.39
C PRO A 103 -5.50 3.07 3.38
N LEU A 104 -5.61 1.98 4.11
CA LEU A 104 -6.56 1.81 5.21
C LEU A 104 -5.84 2.15 6.52
N PRO A 105 -6.56 2.74 7.50
CA PRO A 105 -5.94 3.03 8.78
C PRO A 105 -5.59 1.74 9.53
N ASP A 106 -4.43 1.75 10.19
CA ASP A 106 -4.02 0.68 11.09
C ASP A 106 -4.88 0.71 12.36
N GLY A 107 -5.70 -0.33 12.51
CA GLY A 107 -6.61 -0.52 13.63
C GLY A 107 -7.94 0.22 13.51
N HIS A 108 -7.94 1.55 13.66
CA HIS A 108 -9.16 2.31 13.98
C HIS A 108 -9.77 2.92 12.71
N TYR A 109 -10.99 2.51 12.38
CA TYR A 109 -11.76 3.16 11.32
C TYR A 109 -12.97 3.87 11.93
N ASP A 110 -12.84 5.19 12.12
CA ASP A 110 -13.92 6.05 12.65
C ASP A 110 -14.98 6.39 11.58
N GLY A 111 -14.76 5.96 10.33
CA GLY A 111 -15.68 6.17 9.22
C GLY A 111 -16.77 5.09 9.14
N GLU A 112 -17.76 5.34 8.29
CA GLU A 112 -18.74 4.31 7.91
C GLU A 112 -18.22 3.53 6.71
N GLU A 113 -18.18 2.19 6.81
CA GLU A 113 -17.70 1.33 5.73
C GLU A 113 -18.47 1.55 4.43
N THR A 114 -19.75 1.93 4.53
CA THR A 114 -20.60 2.32 3.40
C THR A 114 -20.05 3.54 2.67
N VAL A 115 -19.51 4.53 3.38
CA VAL A 115 -18.93 5.73 2.77
C VAL A 115 -17.65 5.36 2.02
N LEU A 116 -16.76 4.57 2.63
CA LEU A 116 -15.58 4.05 1.93
C LEU A 116 -15.97 3.21 0.71
N ALA A 117 -16.98 2.35 0.83
CA ALA A 117 -17.49 1.56 -0.28
C ALA A 117 -18.01 2.43 -1.44
N MET A 118 -18.65 3.55 -1.13
CA MET A 118 -19.09 4.54 -2.12
C MET A 118 -17.90 5.20 -2.81
N GLU A 119 -16.93 5.71 -2.05
CA GLU A 119 -15.73 6.35 -2.59
C GLU A 119 -14.93 5.41 -3.51
N VAL A 120 -14.70 4.17 -3.05
CA VAL A 120 -14.02 3.13 -3.84
C VAL A 120 -14.81 2.83 -5.12
N PHE A 121 -16.12 2.69 -5.02
CA PHE A 121 -16.96 2.40 -6.18
C PHE A 121 -17.01 3.53 -7.20
N ASP A 122 -17.02 4.78 -6.73
CA ASP A 122 -16.95 5.96 -7.60
C ASP A 122 -15.63 5.98 -8.36
N LYS A 123 -14.50 5.65 -7.70
CA LYS A 123 -13.21 5.48 -8.39
C LYS A 123 -13.18 4.33 -9.38
N VAL A 124 -13.77 3.19 -9.05
CA VAL A 124 -13.90 2.09 -10.02
C VAL A 124 -14.73 2.53 -11.25
N ASN A 125 -15.79 3.31 -11.06
CA ASN A 125 -16.57 3.86 -12.17
C ASN A 125 -15.79 4.88 -13.01
N GLU A 126 -15.01 5.75 -12.37
CA GLU A 126 -14.12 6.68 -13.08
C GLU A 126 -13.08 5.93 -13.92
N ILE A 127 -12.43 4.91 -13.34
CA ILE A 127 -11.46 4.04 -14.03
C ILE A 127 -12.14 3.30 -15.19
N ASN A 128 -13.38 2.87 -15.04
CA ASN A 128 -14.11 2.19 -16.11
C ASN A 128 -14.42 3.12 -17.29
N LYS A 129 -14.68 4.40 -17.03
CA LYS A 129 -14.97 5.41 -18.06
C LYS A 129 -13.72 5.99 -18.71
N SER A 130 -12.57 5.91 -18.05
CA SER A 130 -11.32 6.46 -18.58
C SER A 130 -10.77 5.63 -19.74
N PRO A 131 -10.02 6.26 -20.66
CA PRO A 131 -9.29 5.55 -21.71
C PRO A 131 -8.38 4.46 -21.12
N ILE A 132 -8.22 3.36 -21.85
CA ILE A 132 -7.30 2.29 -21.46
C ILE A 132 -5.87 2.79 -21.66
N ASP A 133 -5.09 2.78 -20.58
CA ASP A 133 -3.66 3.01 -20.67
C ASP A 133 -2.96 1.87 -21.42
N SER A 134 -1.90 2.21 -22.15
CA SER A 134 -1.23 1.29 -23.05
C SER A 134 0.28 1.22 -22.79
N PRO A 135 0.90 0.06 -23.09
CA PRO A 135 2.33 -0.09 -22.99
C PRO A 135 3.05 0.76 -24.06
N LYS A 136 4.32 1.10 -23.81
CA LYS A 136 5.19 1.79 -24.78
C LYS A 136 6.54 1.12 -24.87
N LYS A 137 7.18 1.22 -26.04
CA LYS A 137 8.52 0.66 -26.27
C LYS A 137 9.61 1.47 -25.55
N ASP A 138 9.36 2.76 -25.37
CA ASP A 138 10.26 3.72 -24.75
C ASP A 138 9.57 4.45 -23.59
N TYR A 139 10.31 4.63 -22.49
CA TYR A 139 9.84 5.36 -21.33
C TYR A 139 11.00 5.98 -20.57
N ASN A 140 10.88 7.26 -20.21
CA ASN A 140 11.88 7.93 -19.39
C ASN A 140 11.67 7.58 -17.91
N LEU A 141 12.25 6.45 -17.49
CA LEU A 141 12.15 5.97 -16.12
C LEU A 141 12.89 6.87 -15.12
N GLU A 142 13.96 7.54 -15.56
CA GLU A 142 14.73 8.47 -14.71
C GLU A 142 13.86 9.58 -14.15
N HIS A 143 13.02 10.17 -15.01
CA HIS A 143 12.10 11.23 -14.61
C HIS A 143 11.11 10.78 -13.54
N LEU A 144 10.55 9.57 -13.69
CA LEU A 144 9.68 8.97 -12.68
C LEU A 144 10.43 8.76 -11.35
N ALA A 145 11.63 8.18 -11.40
CA ALA A 145 12.43 7.91 -10.21
C ALA A 145 12.80 9.19 -9.44
N LEU A 146 13.23 10.24 -10.15
CA LEU A 146 13.57 11.54 -9.57
C LEU A 146 12.35 12.22 -8.93
N LYS A 147 11.21 12.23 -9.63
CA LYS A 147 9.97 12.81 -9.08
C LYS A 147 9.45 12.04 -7.87
N LEU A 148 9.46 10.71 -7.92
CA LEU A 148 9.06 9.86 -6.80
C LEU A 148 9.93 10.14 -5.56
N ALA A 149 11.25 10.12 -5.72
CA ALA A 149 12.18 10.42 -4.65
C ALA A 149 11.98 11.82 -4.06
N GLY A 150 11.77 12.83 -4.93
CA GLY A 150 11.45 14.19 -4.50
C GLY A 150 10.18 14.24 -3.64
N LYS A 151 9.13 13.52 -4.05
CA LYS A 151 7.87 13.44 -3.30
C LYS A 151 8.02 12.69 -1.97
N ILE A 152 8.74 11.57 -1.95
CA ILE A 152 9.02 10.83 -0.71
C ILE A 152 9.76 11.72 0.31
N LYS A 153 10.76 12.50 -0.13
CA LYS A 153 11.50 13.42 0.76
C LYS A 153 10.59 14.46 1.43
N VAL A 154 9.63 14.99 0.68
CA VAL A 154 8.74 16.08 1.12
C VAL A 154 7.57 15.54 1.94
N GLU A 155 6.85 14.54 1.42
CA GLU A 155 5.62 14.05 2.04
C GLU A 155 5.88 13.07 3.19
N ARG A 156 7.03 12.38 3.18
CA ARG A 156 7.40 11.35 4.16
C ARG A 156 6.24 10.37 4.43
N PRO A 157 5.84 9.57 3.43
CA PRO A 157 4.66 8.70 3.53
C PRO A 157 4.73 7.74 4.72
N VAL A 158 5.93 7.38 5.16
CA VAL A 158 6.18 6.57 6.35
C VAL A 158 7.08 7.34 7.31
N LYS A 159 6.61 7.57 8.55
CA LYS A 159 7.34 8.38 9.53
C LYS A 159 8.71 7.80 9.90
N ILE A 160 8.81 6.47 9.96
CA ILE A 160 10.02 5.76 10.36
C ILE A 160 11.01 5.57 9.21
N MET A 161 10.60 5.77 7.95
CA MET A 161 11.48 5.65 6.79
C MET A 161 11.94 7.03 6.33
N ILE A 162 13.25 7.20 6.25
CA ILE A 162 13.89 8.43 5.80
C ILE A 162 14.52 8.15 4.44
N PHE A 163 14.18 8.96 3.45
CA PHE A 163 14.86 8.91 2.16
C PHE A 163 16.39 8.99 2.34
N ASP A 164 17.12 8.09 1.67
CA ASP A 164 18.59 8.07 1.66
C ASP A 164 19.13 8.53 0.31
N ARG A 165 18.88 7.75 -0.75
CA ARG A 165 19.47 7.96 -2.07
C ARG A 165 18.66 7.33 -3.19
N ILE A 166 18.99 7.72 -4.42
CA ILE A 166 18.57 7.03 -5.64
C ILE A 166 19.81 6.34 -6.23
N LYS A 167 19.69 5.06 -6.58
CA LYS A 167 20.74 4.32 -7.27
C LYS A 167 20.25 3.93 -8.66
N LYS A 168 20.91 4.43 -9.71
CA LYS A 168 20.73 3.97 -11.09
C LYS A 168 21.54 2.68 -11.26
N LEU A 169 20.87 1.57 -11.59
CA LEU A 169 21.53 0.32 -11.96
C LEU A 169 21.79 0.27 -13.46
N ASN A 170 20.81 0.71 -14.24
CA ASN A 170 20.89 0.97 -15.68
C ASN A 170 19.74 1.92 -16.09
N GLU A 171 19.61 2.22 -17.38
CA GLU A 171 18.55 3.12 -17.92
C GLU A 171 17.12 2.64 -17.63
N ASN A 172 16.95 1.33 -17.42
CA ASN A 172 15.66 0.68 -17.20
C ASN A 172 15.46 0.27 -15.73
N HIS A 173 16.39 0.56 -14.83
CA HIS A 173 16.29 0.13 -13.43
C HIS A 173 16.88 1.14 -12.46
N TYR A 174 16.01 1.69 -11.62
CA TYR A 174 16.36 2.60 -10.54
C TYR A 174 15.91 2.01 -9.20
N ILE A 175 16.66 2.32 -8.14
CA ILE A 175 16.31 1.99 -6.77
C ILE A 175 16.19 3.29 -5.99
N VAL A 176 15.04 3.52 -5.37
CA VAL A 176 14.87 4.56 -4.35
C VAL A 176 15.05 3.90 -2.98
N ALA A 177 16.15 4.21 -2.32
CA ALA A 177 16.53 3.63 -1.03
C ALA A 177 16.12 4.54 0.13
N MET A 178 15.54 3.94 1.16
CA MET A 178 15.16 4.58 2.41
C MET A 178 15.84 3.86 3.59
N ASN A 179 16.27 4.60 4.58
CA ASN A 179 16.80 4.08 5.85
C ASN A 179 15.73 4.15 6.94
N PHE A 180 15.78 3.26 7.91
CA PHE A 180 14.91 3.36 9.09
C PHE A 180 15.49 4.29 10.15
N SER A 181 14.64 5.16 10.71
CA SER A 181 14.95 6.02 11.84
C SER A 181 14.84 5.26 13.16
N GLY A 182 15.73 5.54 14.13
CA GLY A 182 15.80 4.82 15.41
C GLY A 182 16.85 3.71 15.40
N HIS A 183 16.96 2.94 16.50
CA HIS A 183 17.92 1.82 16.62
C HIS A 183 17.55 0.59 15.76
N GLY A 184 16.73 0.77 14.71
CA GLY A 184 16.08 -0.28 13.96
C GLY A 184 14.84 -0.80 14.66
N LEU A 185 13.80 -1.19 13.90
CA LEU A 185 12.76 -2.05 14.45
C LEU A 185 13.38 -3.45 14.62
N GLU A 186 13.56 -3.88 15.88
CA GLU A 186 13.81 -5.28 16.15
C GLU A 186 12.53 -6.06 15.84
N ALA A 187 12.55 -6.81 14.74
CA ALA A 187 11.53 -7.82 14.51
C ALA A 187 11.60 -8.85 15.66
N PRO A 188 10.49 -9.54 15.99
CA PRO A 188 10.43 -10.56 17.05
C PRO A 188 11.51 -11.66 16.95
N THR A 189 12.18 -11.77 15.80
CA THR A 189 13.21 -12.75 15.43
C THR A 189 14.65 -12.24 15.56
N GLN A 190 14.93 -11.13 16.26
CA GLN A 190 16.28 -10.53 16.35
C GLN A 190 16.87 -10.13 14.98
N ARG A 191 16.00 -9.64 14.09
CA ARG A 191 16.40 -9.07 12.81
C ARG A 191 16.09 -7.58 12.82
N ARG A 192 17.05 -6.79 12.35
CA ARG A 192 16.94 -5.34 12.22
C ARG A 192 16.70 -5.02 10.76
N MET A 193 15.60 -4.34 10.46
CA MET A 193 15.42 -3.77 9.12
C MET A 193 16.31 -2.52 9.00
N GLU A 194 17.27 -2.54 8.09
CA GLU A 194 18.24 -1.46 7.89
C GLU A 194 17.75 -0.48 6.82
N GLN A 195 17.27 -1.03 5.70
CA GLN A 195 16.82 -0.26 4.55
C GLN A 195 15.56 -0.84 3.94
N PHE A 196 14.79 0.02 3.28
CA PHE A 196 13.73 -0.38 2.38
C PHE A 196 14.02 0.19 1.00
N HIS A 197 14.02 -0.67 -0.02
CA HIS A 197 14.31 -0.31 -1.40
C HIS A 197 13.03 -0.41 -2.22
N ILE A 198 12.70 0.67 -2.93
CA ILE A 198 11.68 0.66 -3.97
C ILE A 198 12.40 0.51 -5.30
N HIS A 199 12.19 -0.61 -5.96
CA HIS A 199 12.70 -0.87 -7.29
C HIS A 199 11.71 -0.34 -8.31
N LEU A 200 12.18 0.49 -9.24
CA LEU A 200 11.47 0.91 -10.44
C LEU A 200 12.16 0.26 -11.63
N PHE A 201 11.46 -0.60 -12.37
CA PHE A 201 11.98 -1.34 -13.51
C PHE A 201 11.09 -1.15 -14.72
N PHE A 202 11.64 -0.68 -15.84
CA PHE A 202 10.94 -0.63 -17.11
C PHE A 202 11.36 -1.82 -17.96
N ASP A 203 10.39 -2.64 -18.39
CA ASP A 203 10.62 -3.75 -19.29
C ASP A 203 10.29 -3.30 -20.73
N PRO A 204 11.29 -3.11 -21.62
CA PRO A 204 11.02 -2.67 -22.99
C PRO A 204 10.34 -3.73 -23.85
N SER A 205 10.44 -5.02 -23.50
CA SER A 205 9.81 -6.09 -24.30
C SER A 205 8.30 -6.09 -24.05
N ARG A 206 7.90 -5.94 -22.79
CA ARG A 206 6.49 -5.83 -22.38
C ARG A 206 5.94 -4.41 -22.52
N GLY A 207 6.81 -3.41 -22.48
CA GLY A 207 6.48 -2.00 -22.51
C GLY A 207 5.76 -1.49 -21.25
N LEU A 208 6.06 -2.09 -20.09
CA LEU A 208 5.44 -1.76 -18.80
C LEU A 208 6.50 -1.41 -17.76
N VAL A 209 6.11 -0.60 -16.78
CA VAL A 209 6.90 -0.30 -15.59
C VAL A 209 6.44 -1.21 -14.47
N ARG A 210 7.34 -1.97 -13.86
CA ARG A 210 7.11 -2.72 -12.63
C ARG A 210 7.74 -1.96 -11.46
N SER A 211 7.01 -1.83 -10.37
CA SER A 211 7.52 -1.28 -9.12
C SER A 211 7.31 -2.28 -7.99
N TYR A 212 8.36 -2.58 -7.24
CA TYR A 212 8.28 -3.50 -6.12
C TYR A 212 9.17 -3.09 -4.94
N GLY A 213 8.82 -3.54 -3.75
CA GLY A 213 9.58 -3.27 -2.53
C GLY A 213 10.47 -4.43 -2.09
N THR A 214 11.62 -4.11 -1.52
CA THR A 214 12.44 -5.08 -0.80
C THR A 214 12.96 -4.49 0.50
N GLY A 215 12.73 -5.19 1.61
CA GLY A 215 13.38 -4.91 2.88
C GLY A 215 14.80 -5.47 2.88
N ILE A 216 15.75 -4.72 3.41
CA ILE A 216 17.10 -5.21 3.65
C ILE A 216 17.31 -5.35 5.14
N GLU A 217 17.46 -6.60 5.58
CA GLU A 217 17.59 -6.95 6.98
C GLU A 217 19.02 -7.28 7.34
N SER A 218 19.39 -7.05 8.61
CA SER A 218 20.63 -7.53 9.21
C SER A 218 20.34 -8.25 10.55
N PRO A 219 20.96 -9.42 10.82
CA PRO A 219 20.95 -10.02 12.15
C PRO A 219 21.59 -9.08 13.18
N THR A 220 21.01 -8.95 14.38
CA THR A 220 21.47 -7.99 15.41
C THR A 220 22.94 -8.16 15.83
N LYS A 221 23.56 -9.32 15.58
CA LYS A 221 24.95 -9.64 15.96
C LYS A 221 25.93 -9.80 14.78
N VAL A 222 25.44 -9.90 13.55
CA VAL A 222 26.25 -10.13 12.36
C VAL A 222 25.64 -9.36 11.20
N HIS A 223 26.38 -8.43 10.60
CA HIS A 223 25.91 -7.69 9.42
C HIS A 223 25.81 -8.63 8.20
N LYS A 224 24.65 -9.26 8.01
CA LYS A 224 24.31 -10.03 6.81
C LYS A 224 23.14 -9.34 6.12
N TRP A 225 23.34 -8.88 4.89
CA TRP A 225 22.32 -8.19 4.11
C TRP A 225 21.48 -9.22 3.37
N GLU A 226 20.27 -9.51 3.87
CA GLU A 226 19.30 -10.38 3.20
C GLU A 226 18.17 -9.52 2.61
N ALA A 227 17.87 -9.73 1.33
CA ALA A 227 16.74 -9.08 0.68
C ALA A 227 15.47 -9.90 0.93
N GLN A 228 14.48 -9.28 1.56
CA GLN A 228 13.14 -9.82 1.72
C GLN A 228 12.18 -9.10 0.77
N VAL A 229 11.51 -9.86 -0.08
CA VAL A 229 10.49 -9.32 -1.00
C VAL A 229 9.31 -8.85 -0.17
N SER A 230 8.87 -7.61 -0.41
CA SER A 230 7.68 -7.08 0.26
C SER A 230 6.40 -7.41 -0.52
N GLU A 231 5.24 -7.25 0.10
CA GLU A 231 3.93 -7.43 -0.56
C GLU A 231 3.59 -6.34 -1.59
N PHE A 232 4.52 -5.45 -1.85
CA PHE A 232 4.37 -4.39 -2.84
C PHE A 232 5.03 -4.85 -4.15
N ASP A 233 4.20 -5.13 -5.15
CA ASP A 233 4.61 -5.48 -6.50
C ASP A 233 3.51 -5.09 -7.49
N GLU A 234 3.66 -3.93 -8.12
CA GLU A 234 2.67 -3.37 -9.04
C GLU A 234 3.25 -3.11 -10.42
N HIS A 235 2.39 -3.20 -11.43
CA HIS A 235 2.72 -2.78 -12.78
C HIS A 235 1.99 -1.48 -13.13
N PHE A 236 2.60 -0.67 -13.99
CA PHE A 236 2.08 0.58 -14.50
C PHE A 236 2.36 0.66 -16.01
N ALA A 237 1.45 1.27 -16.74
CA ALA A 237 1.62 1.57 -18.16
C ALA A 237 2.34 2.93 -18.34
N PRO A 238 3.30 3.05 -19.26
CA PRO A 238 3.96 4.31 -19.61
C PRO A 238 3.04 5.46 -20.05
N THR A 239 1.79 5.19 -20.44
CA THR A 239 0.81 6.25 -20.74
C THR A 239 0.12 6.82 -19.51
N GLN A 240 0.17 6.13 -18.36
CA GLN A 240 -0.35 6.69 -17.11
C GLN A 240 0.41 7.96 -16.78
N SER A 241 -0.30 8.94 -16.21
CA SER A 241 0.36 10.17 -15.78
C SER A 241 1.39 9.86 -14.69
N THR A 242 2.53 10.55 -14.71
CA THR A 242 3.59 10.35 -13.71
C THR A 242 3.06 10.61 -12.29
N GLU A 243 2.16 11.60 -12.16
CA GLU A 243 1.51 11.98 -10.92
C GLU A 243 0.59 10.89 -10.38
N GLU A 244 -0.17 10.20 -11.23
CA GLU A 244 -1.00 9.05 -10.85
C GLU A 244 -0.13 7.90 -10.33
N ILE A 245 0.91 7.52 -11.08
CA ILE A 245 1.84 6.45 -10.67
C ILE A 245 2.44 6.78 -9.30
N ILE A 246 2.98 7.99 -9.13
CA ILE A 246 3.59 8.42 -7.86
C ILE A 246 2.57 8.42 -6.72
N THR A 247 1.34 8.90 -6.95
CA THR A 247 0.30 8.92 -5.91
C THR A 247 -0.01 7.51 -5.43
N ASN A 248 -0.17 6.56 -6.35
CA ASN A 248 -0.40 5.16 -6.01
C ASN A 248 0.77 4.56 -5.24
N LEU A 249 2.01 4.82 -5.68
CA LEU A 249 3.21 4.37 -4.98
C LEU A 249 3.30 4.92 -3.55
N LEU A 250 3.05 6.21 -3.35
CA LEU A 250 3.05 6.83 -2.02
C LEU A 250 1.94 6.27 -1.12
N ASN A 251 0.75 6.03 -1.68
CA ASN A 251 -0.37 5.45 -0.95
C ASN A 251 -0.09 4.01 -0.52
N ILE A 252 0.55 3.20 -1.38
CA ILE A 252 1.02 1.86 -1.01
C ILE A 252 2.08 1.95 0.09
N LEU A 253 3.00 2.92 0.03
CA LEU A 253 4.03 3.06 1.05
C LEU A 253 3.46 3.47 2.42
N ARG A 254 2.39 4.26 2.48
CA ARG A 254 1.77 4.70 3.75
C ARG A 254 1.29 3.56 4.66
N THR A 255 1.24 2.33 4.15
CA THR A 255 0.85 1.13 4.92
C THR A 255 2.04 0.38 5.51
N TYR A 256 3.27 0.85 5.29
CA TYR A 256 4.50 0.31 5.86
C TYR A 256 4.99 1.17 7.02
#